data_AF-A0A931Z5F0-F1
#
_entry.id   AF-A0A931Z5F0-F1
#
_cell.length_a   1.000
_cell.length_b   1.000
_cell.length_c   1.000
_cell.angle_alpha   90.00
_cell.angle_beta   90.00
_cell.angle_gamma   90.00
#
_symmetry.space_group_name_H-M   'P 1'
#
loop_
_entity.id
_entity.type
_entity.pdbx_description
1 polymer ?
#
loop_
_entity_poly.entity_id
_entity_poly.type
_entity_poly.pdbx_seq_one_letter_code
_entity_poly.pdbx_strand_id
1 'polypeptide(L)'
;MKRLLLSLLAASTLGPLAVGAGKKTNTVLIHPGETIYAKFTQKDRKLTLVGTSKEKDETAQLVFTMSKTAPGETSSLQVVNKFAKDLVYKVEIRSLALKRQAPLMVVPVVAGKLAREQLPPHIEELAAYAFKLER
;
A
#
# COMPACT_ATOMS: atom_id res chain seq x y z
N MET A 1 -15.32 61.34 -16.67
CA MET A 1 -16.52 61.30 -15.80
C MET A 1 -17.06 59.87 -15.78
N LYS A 2 -17.25 59.31 -14.57
CA LYS A 2 -18.27 58.29 -14.16
C LYS A 2 -18.24 56.91 -14.87
N ARG A 3 -18.18 55.75 -14.21
CA ARG A 3 -18.20 55.35 -12.79
C ARG A 3 -17.59 53.93 -12.71
N LEU A 4 -16.59 53.74 -11.85
CA LEU A 4 -16.35 52.47 -11.17
C LEU A 4 -17.57 52.13 -10.31
N LEU A 5 -17.98 50.86 -10.30
CA LEU A 5 -18.84 50.13 -9.35
C LEU A 5 -18.94 48.70 -9.94
N LEU A 6 -18.84 47.58 -9.26
CA LEU A 6 -18.50 47.23 -7.89
C LEU A 6 -18.25 45.71 -7.96
N SER A 7 -17.19 45.25 -7.31
CA SER A 7 -16.96 43.87 -6.90
C SER A 7 -18.21 43.18 -6.34
N LEU A 8 -18.48 41.92 -6.72
CA LEU A 8 -19.01 40.94 -5.77
C LEU A 8 -18.47 39.54 -6.08
N LEU A 9 -17.54 39.15 -5.21
CA LEU A 9 -17.04 37.83 -4.95
C LEU A 9 -18.21 36.93 -4.51
N ALA A 10 -18.54 35.88 -5.26
CA ALA A 10 -19.37 34.78 -4.79
C ALA A 10 -18.55 33.48 -4.86
N ALA A 11 -17.55 33.40 -3.98
CA ALA A 11 -16.93 32.16 -3.59
C ALA A 11 -17.76 31.55 -2.46
N SER A 12 -18.55 30.50 -2.71
CA SER A 12 -18.86 29.50 -1.66
C SER A 12 -19.50 28.23 -2.24
N THR A 13 -18.76 27.13 -2.09
CA THR A 13 -19.26 25.85 -1.57
C THR A 13 -20.26 25.07 -2.41
N LEU A 14 -19.81 24.54 -3.54
CA LEU A 14 -20.14 23.14 -3.90
C LEU A 14 -18.98 22.27 -3.46
N GLY A 15 -18.86 22.07 -2.14
CA GLY A 15 -18.02 21.02 -1.61
C GLY A 15 -18.65 19.69 -1.99
N PRO A 16 -17.92 18.76 -2.63
CA PRO A 16 -18.43 17.41 -2.76
C PRO A 16 -18.46 16.82 -1.34
N LEU A 17 -19.67 16.65 -0.81
CA LEU A 17 -19.96 15.69 0.25
C LEU A 17 -19.71 14.28 -0.32
N ALA A 18 -18.45 13.91 -0.45
CA ALA A 18 -18.00 12.54 -0.63
C ALA A 18 -17.51 12.03 0.74
N VAL A 19 -18.42 11.98 1.71
CA VAL A 19 -18.23 11.13 2.90
C VAL A 19 -18.64 9.73 2.50
N GLY A 20 -17.72 9.02 1.86
CA GLY A 20 -17.88 7.62 1.46
C GLY A 20 -16.53 7.00 1.09
N ALA A 21 -16.14 5.96 1.83
CA ALA A 21 -14.95 5.12 1.61
C ALA A 21 -13.56 5.67 2.06
N GLY A 22 -13.46 6.25 3.25
CA GLY A 22 -12.16 6.55 3.88
C GLY A 22 -11.47 5.32 4.48
N LYS A 23 -10.61 4.63 3.71
CA LYS A 23 -9.40 3.83 4.13
C LYS A 23 -9.09 2.69 3.12
N LYS A 24 -8.69 2.99 1.88
CA LYS A 24 -8.08 1.98 0.98
C LYS A 24 -6.99 2.51 0.04
N THR A 25 -6.59 3.77 0.12
CA THR A 25 -5.67 4.39 -0.85
C THR A 25 -4.19 4.11 -0.58
N ASN A 26 -3.82 3.53 0.56
CA ASN A 26 -2.42 3.25 0.92
C ASN A 26 -2.22 1.77 1.33
N THR A 27 -2.81 0.87 0.56
CA THR A 27 -2.75 -0.58 0.78
C THR A 27 -2.31 -1.27 -0.50
N VAL A 28 -1.31 -2.13 -0.40
CA VAL A 28 -0.88 -3.03 -1.47
C VAL A 28 -1.57 -4.38 -1.25
N LEU A 29 -2.30 -4.86 -2.25
CA LEU A 29 -2.98 -6.16 -2.22
C LEU A 29 -2.17 -7.17 -3.02
N ILE A 30 -1.95 -8.35 -2.46
CA ILE A 30 -1.06 -9.38 -3.01
C ILE A 30 -1.76 -10.74 -2.88
N HIS A 31 -1.89 -11.47 -3.99
CA HIS A 31 -2.40 -12.84 -3.99
C HIS A 31 -1.27 -13.86 -4.13
N PRO A 32 -1.51 -15.14 -3.77
CA PRO A 32 -0.53 -16.21 -3.98
C PRO A 32 -0.07 -16.31 -5.43
N GLY A 33 1.24 -16.41 -5.63
CA GLY A 33 1.87 -16.49 -6.95
C GLY A 33 2.05 -15.14 -7.65
N GLU A 34 1.66 -14.03 -7.03
CA GLU A 34 1.82 -12.71 -7.62
C GLU A 34 3.15 -12.03 -7.24
N THR A 35 3.63 -11.19 -8.14
CA THR A 35 4.61 -10.16 -7.84
C THR A 35 3.99 -8.78 -8.06
N ILE A 36 4.04 -7.93 -7.05
CA ILE A 36 3.48 -6.58 -7.06
C ILE A 36 4.59 -5.55 -6.90
N TYR A 37 4.66 -4.64 -7.86
CA TYR A 37 5.57 -3.51 -7.90
C TYR A 37 4.83 -2.27 -7.40
N ALA A 38 5.23 -1.73 -6.25
CA ALA A 38 4.56 -0.62 -5.58
C ALA A 38 5.38 0.68 -5.65
N LYS A 39 4.72 1.77 -6.07
CA LYS A 39 5.29 3.11 -6.15
C LYS A 39 4.76 4.00 -5.06
N PHE A 40 5.64 4.80 -4.47
CA PHE A 40 5.28 5.72 -3.39
C PHE A 40 5.79 7.12 -3.67
N THR A 41 5.03 8.10 -3.20
CA THR A 41 5.52 9.47 -2.99
C THR A 41 5.83 9.66 -1.52
N GLN A 42 6.84 10.46 -1.24
CA GLN A 42 7.26 10.80 0.12
C GLN A 42 7.04 12.29 0.37
N LYS A 43 6.22 12.61 1.38
CA LYS A 43 6.07 13.98 1.88
C LYS A 43 6.15 13.98 3.39
N ASP A 44 7.04 14.79 3.96
CA ASP A 44 7.20 14.97 5.41
C ASP A 44 7.23 13.65 6.19
N ARG A 45 8.01 12.67 5.67
CA ARG A 45 8.19 11.31 6.24
C ARG A 45 6.98 10.37 6.15
N LYS A 46 5.90 10.78 5.48
CA LYS A 46 4.77 9.90 5.15
C LYS A 46 4.95 9.34 3.75
N LEU A 47 4.85 8.01 3.64
CA LEU A 47 4.76 7.32 2.36
C LEU A 47 3.30 7.23 1.92
N THR A 48 3.03 7.69 0.70
CA THR A 48 1.72 7.59 0.06
C THR A 48 1.85 6.74 -1.19
N LEU A 49 1.13 5.62 -1.23
CA LEU A 49 1.06 4.75 -2.39
C LEU A 49 0.48 5.54 -3.58
N VAL A 50 1.21 5.57 -4.67
CA VAL A 50 0.82 6.21 -5.93
C VAL A 50 0.17 5.20 -6.87
N GLY A 51 0.67 3.97 -6.85
CA GLY A 51 0.15 2.90 -7.68
C GLY A 51 0.86 1.57 -7.47
N THR A 52 0.24 0.53 -8.01
CA THR A 52 0.75 -0.83 -8.00
C THR A 52 0.66 -1.42 -9.41
N SER A 53 1.64 -2.23 -9.80
CA SER A 53 1.63 -2.98 -11.07
C SER A 53 1.98 -4.45 -10.83
N LYS A 54 1.48 -5.33 -11.70
CA LYS A 54 1.91 -6.74 -11.79
C LYS A 54 3.03 -6.95 -12.80
N GLU A 55 3.21 -5.98 -13.70
CA GLU A 55 4.30 -5.99 -14.68
C GLU A 55 5.58 -5.46 -14.04
N LYS A 56 6.73 -5.93 -14.55
CA LYS A 56 8.04 -5.51 -14.05
C LYS A 56 8.19 -4.00 -14.16
N ASP A 57 8.43 -3.36 -13.02
CA ASP A 57 8.65 -1.91 -12.94
C ASP A 57 9.94 -1.60 -12.18
N GLU A 58 10.94 -1.10 -12.90
CA GLU A 58 12.24 -0.78 -12.30
C GLU A 58 12.18 0.43 -11.38
N THR A 59 11.21 1.32 -11.60
CA THR A 59 10.99 2.54 -10.81
C THR A 59 10.17 2.30 -9.55
N ALA A 60 9.67 1.08 -9.32
CA ALA A 60 8.99 0.73 -8.07
C ALA A 60 9.97 0.72 -6.89
N GLN A 61 9.57 1.36 -5.79
CA GLN A 61 10.37 1.43 -4.56
C GLN A 61 10.25 0.15 -3.73
N LEU A 62 9.09 -0.52 -3.75
CA LEU A 62 8.89 -1.81 -3.10
C LEU A 62 8.45 -2.85 -4.12
N VAL A 63 8.97 -4.07 -3.97
CA VAL A 63 8.53 -5.22 -4.75
C VAL A 63 8.15 -6.33 -3.78
N PHE A 64 6.92 -6.81 -3.88
CA PHE A 64 6.39 -7.92 -3.09
C PHE A 64 6.24 -9.12 -4.00
N THR A 65 6.75 -10.29 -3.60
CA THR A 65 6.56 -11.54 -4.32
C THR A 65 6.03 -12.59 -3.36
N MET A 66 4.81 -13.05 -3.61
CA MET A 66 4.21 -14.11 -2.80
C MET A 66 4.31 -15.44 -3.55
N SER A 67 4.84 -16.47 -2.89
CA SER A 67 4.95 -17.80 -3.49
C SER A 67 3.56 -18.36 -3.80
N LYS A 68 3.43 -19.05 -4.94
CA LYS A 68 2.29 -19.92 -5.19
C LYS A 68 2.46 -21.16 -4.31
N THR A 69 1.48 -21.46 -3.48
CA THR A 69 1.51 -22.62 -2.58
C THR A 69 0.38 -23.58 -2.87
N ALA A 70 0.67 -24.88 -2.76
CA ALA A 70 -0.35 -25.91 -2.79
C ALA A 70 -1.20 -25.86 -1.50
N PRO A 71 -2.41 -26.45 -1.51
CA PRO A 71 -3.21 -26.59 -0.30
C PRO A 71 -2.41 -27.32 0.80
N GLY A 72 -2.35 -26.73 2.01
CA GLY A 72 -1.63 -27.30 3.17
C GLY A 72 -0.17 -26.86 3.32
N GLU A 73 0.39 -26.15 2.34
CA GLU A 73 1.76 -25.62 2.41
C GLU A 73 1.79 -24.18 2.95
N THR A 74 2.85 -23.85 3.69
CA THR A 74 3.11 -22.50 4.18
C THR A 74 3.49 -21.58 3.03
N SER A 75 2.79 -20.45 2.89
CA SER A 75 3.16 -19.43 1.92
C SER A 75 4.38 -18.64 2.38
N SER A 76 5.12 -18.06 1.43
CA SER A 76 6.20 -17.13 1.73
C SER A 76 5.98 -15.81 1.02
N LEU A 77 6.32 -14.72 1.70
CA LEU A 77 6.35 -13.37 1.13
C LEU A 77 7.81 -12.91 1.07
N GLN A 78 8.26 -12.54 -0.11
CA GLN A 78 9.54 -11.88 -0.32
C GLN A 78 9.30 -10.40 -0.58
N VAL A 79 10.11 -9.55 0.05
CA VAL A 79 9.99 -8.10 -0.11
C VAL A 79 11.36 -7.51 -0.41
N VAL A 80 11.45 -6.76 -1.50
CA VAL A 80 12.62 -5.96 -1.86
C VAL A 80 12.33 -4.51 -1.52
N ASN A 81 13.12 -3.96 -0.60
CA ASN A 81 13.07 -2.53 -0.26
C ASN A 81 14.15 -1.77 -1.03
N LYS A 82 13.75 -0.94 -2.00
CA LYS A 82 14.67 -0.07 -2.77
C LYS A 82 14.78 1.36 -2.21
N PHE A 83 14.14 1.67 -1.09
CA PHE A 83 14.43 2.93 -0.40
C PHE A 83 15.84 2.90 0.17
N ALA A 84 16.43 4.08 0.34
CA ALA A 84 17.71 4.24 1.04
C ALA A 84 17.61 4.07 2.57
N LYS A 85 16.40 3.81 3.09
CA LYS A 85 16.11 3.66 4.51
C LYS A 85 15.29 2.41 4.78
N ASP A 86 15.44 1.89 5.99
CA ASP A 86 14.66 0.76 6.47
C ASP A 86 13.18 1.12 6.47
N LEU A 87 12.34 0.12 6.21
CA LEU A 87 10.90 0.28 6.05
C LEU A 87 10.20 -0.61 7.07
N VAL A 88 9.20 -0.07 7.74
CA VAL A 88 8.22 -0.83 8.51
C VAL A 88 6.83 -0.69 7.91
N TYR A 89 6.08 -1.78 7.89
CA TYR A 89 4.69 -1.80 7.46
C TYR A 89 3.91 -2.87 8.22
N LYS A 90 2.58 -2.85 8.11
CA LYS A 90 1.68 -3.84 8.69
C LYS A 90 1.12 -4.75 7.62
N VAL A 91 0.85 -5.99 8.01
CA VAL A 91 0.22 -7.00 7.14
C VAL A 91 -1.05 -7.53 7.78
N GLU A 92 -2.09 -7.66 6.96
CA GLU A 92 -3.33 -8.38 7.27
C GLU A 92 -3.54 -9.49 6.25
N ILE A 93 -3.94 -10.66 6.71
CA ILE A 93 -4.49 -11.73 5.87
C ILE A 93 -5.98 -11.51 5.72
N ARG A 94 -6.49 -11.69 4.50
CA ARG A 94 -7.91 -11.62 4.20
C ARG A 94 -8.37 -12.93 3.57
N SER A 95 -9.47 -13.46 4.08
CA SER A 95 -10.28 -14.47 3.38
C SER A 95 -11.39 -13.73 2.66
N LEU A 96 -11.36 -13.79 1.33
CA LEU A 96 -12.37 -13.24 0.45
C LEU A 96 -13.65 -14.08 0.54
N ALA A 97 -13.51 -15.41 0.64
CA ALA A 97 -14.63 -16.33 0.79
C ALA A 97 -15.41 -16.10 2.09
N LEU A 98 -14.73 -15.96 3.22
CA LEU A 98 -15.36 -15.79 4.54
C LEU A 98 -15.60 -14.32 4.91
N LYS A 99 -15.12 -13.36 4.09
CA LYS A 99 -15.13 -11.92 4.38
C LYS A 99 -14.50 -11.59 5.75
N ARG A 100 -13.46 -12.33 6.13
CA ARG A 100 -12.74 -12.18 7.41
C ARG A 100 -11.35 -11.63 7.17
N GLN A 101 -10.85 -10.89 8.15
CA GLN A 101 -9.49 -10.34 8.16
C GLN A 101 -8.82 -10.63 9.50
N ALA A 102 -7.53 -10.98 9.44
CA ALA A 102 -6.72 -11.24 10.62
C ALA A 102 -5.40 -10.46 10.49
N PRO A 103 -5.04 -9.61 11.48
CA PRO A 103 -3.74 -8.97 11.49
C PRO A 103 -2.64 -10.01 11.73
N LEU A 104 -1.55 -9.91 10.99
CA LEU A 104 -0.41 -10.81 11.19
C LEU A 104 0.65 -10.16 12.08
N MET A 105 1.32 -9.10 11.60
CA MET A 105 2.34 -8.37 12.36
C MET A 105 2.84 -7.11 11.63
N VAL A 106 3.72 -6.36 12.31
CA VAL A 106 4.57 -5.34 11.69
C VAL A 106 5.81 -6.03 11.11
N VAL A 107 6.13 -5.78 9.84
CA VAL A 107 7.25 -6.39 9.13
C VAL A 107 8.32 -5.32 8.86
N PRO A 108 9.51 -5.42 9.47
CA PRO A 108 10.65 -4.57 9.16
C PRO A 108 11.39 -5.09 7.93
N VAL A 109 11.83 -4.21 7.04
CA VAL A 109 12.61 -4.54 5.84
C VAL A 109 13.76 -3.56 5.69
N VAL A 110 14.97 -4.09 5.84
CA VAL A 110 16.21 -3.32 5.74
C VAL A 110 16.41 -2.78 4.33
N ALA A 111 16.89 -1.54 4.23
CA ALA A 111 17.20 -0.87 2.97
C ALA A 111 18.12 -1.72 2.08
N GLY A 112 17.77 -1.85 0.80
CA GLY A 112 18.56 -2.59 -0.18
C GLY A 112 18.63 -4.11 0.03
N LYS A 113 17.91 -4.66 1.01
CA LYS A 113 17.88 -6.10 1.29
C LYS A 113 16.56 -6.74 0.86
N LEU A 114 16.65 -8.05 0.60
CA LEU A 114 15.52 -8.94 0.46
C LEU A 114 15.10 -9.41 1.86
N ALA A 115 13.88 -9.11 2.28
CA ALA A 115 13.24 -9.77 3.41
C ALA A 115 12.43 -10.98 2.93
N ARG A 116 12.36 -12.02 3.77
CA ARG A 116 11.54 -13.20 3.51
C ARG A 116 10.77 -13.56 4.78
N GLU A 117 9.46 -13.57 4.66
CA GLU A 117 8.54 -13.91 5.72
C GLU A 117 7.83 -15.23 5.41
N GLN A 118 7.67 -16.08 6.42
CA GLN A 118 6.79 -17.24 6.34
C GLN A 118 5.40 -16.85 6.79
N LEU A 119 4.40 -17.32 6.07
CA LEU A 119 3.01 -17.00 6.30
C LEU A 119 2.20 -18.27 6.56
N PRO A 120 1.09 -18.18 7.31
CA PRO A 120 0.15 -19.27 7.47
C PRO A 120 -0.28 -19.87 6.12
N PRO A 121 -0.66 -21.16 6.08
CA PRO A 121 -1.20 -21.78 4.88
C PRO A 121 -2.56 -21.15 4.51
N HIS A 122 -2.99 -21.35 3.26
CA HIS A 122 -4.33 -20.97 2.76
C HIS A 122 -4.66 -19.47 2.77
N ILE A 123 -3.69 -18.62 2.46
CA ILE A 123 -3.94 -17.18 2.33
C ILE A 123 -4.55 -16.90 0.96
N GLU A 124 -5.70 -16.23 0.94
CA GLU A 124 -6.35 -15.78 -0.30
C GLU A 124 -5.81 -14.43 -0.76
N GLU A 125 -5.68 -13.46 0.16
CA GLU A 125 -5.16 -12.12 -0.10
C GLU A 125 -4.34 -11.62 1.11
N LEU A 126 -3.20 -10.98 0.83
CA LEU A 126 -2.46 -10.16 1.78
C LEU A 126 -2.72 -8.68 1.51
N ALA A 127 -2.93 -7.92 2.56
CA ALA A 127 -2.99 -6.47 2.54
C ALA A 127 -1.81 -5.89 3.33
N ALA A 128 -0.87 -5.26 2.63
CA ALA A 128 0.24 -4.52 3.23
C ALA A 128 -0.09 -3.03 3.30
N TYR A 129 0.04 -2.41 4.48
CA TYR A 129 -0.37 -1.02 4.70
C TYR A 129 0.42 -0.34 5.82
N ALA A 130 0.14 0.94 6.06
CA ALA A 130 0.78 1.75 7.11
C ALA A 130 2.31 1.84 6.98
N PHE A 131 2.80 1.93 5.75
CA PHE A 131 4.20 2.06 5.39
C PHE A 131 4.86 3.30 6.03
N LYS A 132 6.04 3.11 6.64
CA LYS A 132 6.87 4.17 7.22
C LYS A 132 8.35 3.84 7.01
N LEU A 133 9.14 4.86 6.74
CA LEU A 133 10.60 4.74 6.75
C LEU A 133 11.11 4.95 8.18
N GLU A 134 12.03 4.12 8.62
CA GLU A 134 12.74 4.30 9.89
C GLU A 134 13.72 5.49 9.81
N ARG A 135 14.17 5.99 10.96
CA ARG A 135 14.89 7.26 11.07
C ARG A 135 16.29 7.17 10.50
#